data_AF-G1U6I6-F1
#
_entry.id   AF-G1U6I6-F1
#
_cell.length_a   1.000
_cell.length_b   1.000
_cell.length_c   1.000
_cell.angle_alpha   90.00
_cell.angle_beta   90.00
_cell.angle_gamma   90.00
#
_symmetry.space_group_name_H-M   'P 1'
#
loop_
_entity.id
_entity.type
_entity.pdbx_description
1 polymer ?
#
loop_
_entity_poly.entity_id
_entity_poly.type
_entity_poly.pdbx_seq_one_letter_code
_entity_poly.pdbx_strand_id
1 'polypeptide(L)'
;MDIFGVGGGLLEYRASLLAGKGFAVMALAYYNYDDLPKSMDTLHLEYFEEAVNYLISRPEVKGPGIGLLGHSKGGELCLTMTSFLKGITAAVIINGSIANVGGTLRYKDMTLPPIGANRSRIKMTKEGFADIVDALNSPLEGPDQKSLIPVERSECTFLFLVGQDDHNWKSPGPFPGIVDMFGVGGGLLEYRASLLAGKGFAVMALAYYNYDDLPKSMDTLHLEYFEEAVNYLISRPEVKGPGIGLLGHSKGGELGLTMTSFLKGITAAVIINGSIVNVGGTLHYKDVTLPPIGANRSRIKMTKEGFADIVDALNSPLEGPDQKSLIPVERSECTFLFLVGQDDHNWKSEFYANEASKRLQAQGKAKPQIICYPEAGHYIEPPYFPLCRASLHALVGGPVFWGGEPRAHAVAQVDAWKQLQTFFHKHLGGES
;
A
#
# COMPACT_ATOMS: atom_id res chain seq x y z
N MET A 1 4.51 -7.41 -21.70
CA MET A 1 5.86 -7.08 -21.20
C MET A 1 5.74 -5.99 -20.17
N ASP A 2 6.40 -6.16 -19.02
CA ASP A 2 6.46 -5.17 -17.94
C ASP A 2 7.85 -4.51 -17.93
N ILE A 3 7.90 -3.19 -18.00
CA ILE A 3 9.13 -2.39 -18.05
C ILE A 3 9.08 -1.34 -16.95
N PHE A 4 10.07 -1.36 -16.04
CA PHE A 4 10.12 -0.43 -14.91
C PHE A 4 10.97 0.82 -15.16
N GLY A 5 10.86 1.83 -14.30
CA GLY A 5 11.55 3.11 -14.43
C GLY A 5 13.05 3.06 -14.11
N VAL A 6 13.59 4.23 -13.78
CA VAL A 6 15.02 4.56 -13.53
C VAL A 6 15.63 3.95 -12.24
N GLY A 7 15.05 2.88 -11.69
CA GLY A 7 15.52 2.24 -10.44
C GLY A 7 16.66 1.21 -10.60
N GLY A 8 16.97 0.76 -11.82
CA GLY A 8 17.83 -0.39 -12.06
C GLY A 8 17.19 -1.71 -11.60
N GLY A 9 17.48 -2.80 -12.30
CA GLY A 9 17.03 -4.14 -11.93
C GLY A 9 15.65 -4.58 -12.45
N LEU A 10 15.33 -5.84 -12.17
CA LEU A 10 14.13 -6.53 -12.61
C LEU A 10 13.08 -6.55 -11.49
N LEU A 11 11.91 -5.92 -11.70
CA LEU A 11 10.82 -5.92 -10.73
C LEU A 11 9.73 -6.93 -11.12
N GLU A 12 9.90 -8.17 -10.68
CA GLU A 12 9.01 -9.27 -11.08
C GLU A 12 7.62 -9.22 -10.43
N TYR A 13 7.45 -8.50 -9.31
CA TYR A 13 6.19 -8.51 -8.56
C TYR A 13 5.01 -7.95 -9.36
N ARG A 14 5.20 -6.97 -10.25
CA ARG A 14 4.10 -6.45 -11.10
C ARG A 14 3.78 -7.41 -12.24
N ALA A 15 4.81 -8.02 -12.80
CA ALA A 15 4.65 -9.05 -13.81
C ALA A 15 3.91 -10.28 -13.26
N SER A 16 4.18 -10.67 -12.01
CA SER A 16 3.51 -11.80 -11.36
C SER A 16 2.01 -11.54 -11.13
N LEU A 17 1.58 -10.28 -10.94
CA LEU A 17 0.16 -9.91 -10.87
C LEU A 17 -0.56 -10.25 -12.18
N LEU A 18 0.01 -9.83 -13.30
CA LEU A 18 -0.56 -10.08 -14.63
C LEU A 18 -0.47 -11.58 -14.95
N ALA A 19 0.62 -12.25 -14.58
CA ALA A 19 0.76 -13.69 -14.77
C ALA A 19 -0.32 -14.47 -14.00
N GLY A 20 -0.61 -14.06 -12.76
CA GLY A 20 -1.69 -14.61 -11.94
C GLY A 20 -3.11 -14.39 -12.51
N LYS A 21 -3.25 -13.54 -13.54
CA LYS A 21 -4.50 -13.34 -14.30
C LYS A 21 -4.52 -14.08 -15.64
N GLY A 22 -3.55 -14.97 -15.88
CA GLY A 22 -3.50 -15.82 -17.07
C GLY A 22 -2.77 -15.18 -18.26
N PHE A 23 -2.06 -14.07 -18.07
CA PHE A 23 -1.18 -13.52 -19.10
C PHE A 23 0.17 -14.22 -19.09
N ALA A 24 0.75 -14.45 -20.27
CA ALA A 24 2.17 -14.76 -20.38
C ALA A 24 2.96 -13.43 -20.29
N VAL A 25 3.71 -13.24 -19.19
CA VAL A 25 4.32 -11.96 -18.86
C VAL A 25 5.84 -12.10 -18.79
N MET A 26 6.53 -11.15 -19.42
CA MET A 26 7.97 -10.98 -19.33
C MET A 26 8.25 -9.63 -18.68
N ALA A 27 8.85 -9.63 -17.50
CA ALA A 27 9.50 -8.45 -16.93
C ALA A 27 10.81 -8.23 -17.67
N LEU A 28 11.10 -7.00 -18.08
CA LEU A 28 12.29 -6.68 -18.88
C LEU A 28 13.11 -5.57 -18.20
N ALA A 29 14.32 -5.92 -17.76
CA ALA A 29 15.35 -4.96 -17.42
C ALA A 29 16.03 -4.45 -18.70
N TYR A 30 16.56 -3.24 -18.72
CA TYR A 30 17.20 -2.65 -19.92
C TYR A 30 18.51 -1.92 -19.63
N TYR A 31 18.93 -1.85 -18.37
CA TYR A 31 20.23 -1.34 -17.92
C TYR A 31 20.49 -1.74 -16.47
N ASN A 32 21.74 -1.63 -16.04
CA ASN A 32 22.24 -1.87 -14.69
C ASN A 32 21.73 -3.20 -14.07
N TYR A 33 21.71 -4.26 -14.88
CA TYR A 33 21.30 -5.60 -14.47
C TYR A 33 22.06 -6.63 -15.29
N ASP A 34 22.69 -7.61 -14.62
CA ASP A 34 23.56 -8.62 -15.24
C ASP A 34 24.57 -8.03 -16.26
N ASP A 35 24.47 -8.49 -17.51
CA ASP A 35 25.29 -8.15 -18.66
C ASP A 35 24.77 -6.96 -19.47
N LEU A 36 23.66 -6.35 -19.06
CA LEU A 36 23.12 -5.13 -19.67
C LEU A 36 24.03 -3.92 -19.41
N PRO A 37 23.92 -2.86 -20.25
CA PRO A 37 24.69 -1.63 -20.09
C PRO A 37 24.58 -1.06 -18.67
N LYS A 38 25.71 -0.59 -18.11
CA LYS A 38 25.74 -0.04 -16.75
C LYS A 38 25.04 1.32 -16.62
N SER A 39 24.90 2.06 -17.71
CA SER A 39 24.18 3.34 -17.77
C SER A 39 23.12 3.32 -18.87
N MET A 40 22.22 4.30 -18.84
CA MET A 40 21.19 4.50 -19.87
C MET A 40 21.62 5.52 -20.93
N ASP A 41 22.91 5.88 -21.04
CA ASP A 41 23.35 7.00 -21.89
C ASP A 41 22.91 6.84 -23.35
N THR A 42 22.89 5.59 -23.84
CA THR A 42 22.26 5.22 -25.10
C THR A 42 21.55 3.88 -24.96
N LEU A 43 20.28 3.84 -25.36
CA LEU A 43 19.46 2.63 -25.41
C LEU A 43 19.04 2.35 -26.86
N HIS A 44 19.14 1.08 -27.26
CA HIS A 44 18.83 0.62 -28.61
C HIS A 44 17.50 -0.13 -28.61
N LEU A 45 16.53 0.29 -29.43
CA LEU A 45 15.21 -0.35 -29.49
C LEU A 45 15.27 -1.76 -30.07
N GLU A 46 16.34 -2.12 -30.79
CA GLU A 46 16.58 -3.48 -31.29
C GLU A 46 16.55 -4.51 -30.16
N TYR A 47 17.06 -4.17 -28.97
CA TYR A 47 16.97 -5.02 -27.77
C TYR A 47 15.51 -5.32 -27.38
N PHE A 48 14.65 -4.30 -27.43
CA PHE A 48 13.25 -4.43 -27.09
C PHE A 48 12.46 -5.13 -28.21
N GLU A 49 12.85 -4.94 -29.47
CA GLU A 49 12.31 -5.66 -30.63
C GLU A 49 12.58 -7.15 -30.53
N GLU A 50 13.81 -7.54 -30.17
CA GLU A 50 14.16 -8.93 -29.92
C GLU A 50 13.33 -9.53 -28.77
N ALA A 51 13.15 -8.79 -27.67
CA ALA A 51 12.31 -9.21 -26.56
C ALA A 51 10.84 -9.40 -26.98
N VAL A 52 10.28 -8.47 -27.76
CA VAL A 52 8.91 -8.60 -28.32
C VAL A 52 8.80 -9.86 -29.18
N ASN A 53 9.73 -10.05 -30.11
CA ASN A 53 9.75 -11.21 -31.01
C ASN A 53 9.89 -12.53 -30.24
N TYR A 54 10.75 -12.55 -29.22
CA TYR A 54 10.94 -13.70 -28.34
C TYR A 54 9.66 -14.08 -27.61
N LEU A 55 8.93 -13.09 -27.09
CA LEU A 55 7.67 -13.34 -26.37
C LEU A 55 6.58 -13.81 -27.34
N ILE A 56 6.41 -13.16 -28.49
CA ILE A 56 5.44 -13.56 -29.52
C ILE A 56 5.69 -15.00 -30.01
N SER A 57 6.96 -15.43 -30.07
CA SER A 57 7.29 -16.78 -30.53
C SER A 57 6.95 -17.89 -29.53
N ARG A 58 6.52 -17.56 -28.30
CA ARG A 58 6.21 -18.57 -27.27
C ARG A 58 4.83 -19.18 -27.54
N PRO A 59 4.70 -20.53 -27.53
CA PRO A 59 3.41 -21.18 -27.77
C PRO A 59 2.34 -20.85 -26.71
N GLU A 60 2.76 -20.42 -25.52
CA GLU A 60 1.89 -19.98 -24.42
C GLU A 60 1.31 -18.57 -24.65
N VAL A 61 1.93 -17.75 -25.51
CA VAL A 61 1.49 -16.40 -25.81
C VAL A 61 0.42 -16.44 -26.89
N LYS A 62 -0.82 -16.15 -26.49
CA LYS A 62 -2.00 -16.16 -27.36
C LYS A 62 -2.55 -14.75 -27.52
N GLY A 63 -3.12 -14.47 -28.68
CA GLY A 63 -3.82 -13.21 -28.95
C GLY A 63 -3.23 -12.43 -30.13
N PRO A 64 -3.77 -11.24 -30.42
CA PRO A 64 -3.42 -10.46 -31.61
C PRO A 64 -2.05 -9.76 -31.52
N GLY A 65 -1.40 -9.80 -30.35
CA GLY A 65 -0.09 -9.19 -30.12
C GLY A 65 0.23 -9.06 -28.63
N ILE A 66 1.22 -8.22 -28.32
CA ILE A 66 1.77 -8.01 -26.98
C ILE A 66 1.16 -6.76 -26.33
N GLY A 67 0.78 -6.90 -25.06
CA GLY A 67 0.49 -5.77 -24.18
C GLY A 67 1.77 -5.27 -23.49
N LEU A 68 1.95 -3.96 -23.41
CA LEU A 68 3.02 -3.30 -22.65
C LEU A 68 2.48 -2.67 -21.37
N LEU A 69 3.24 -2.79 -20.28
CA LEU A 69 3.03 -2.08 -19.03
C LEU A 69 4.32 -1.35 -18.69
N GLY A 70 4.27 -0.02 -18.63
CA GLY A 70 5.44 0.81 -18.38
C GLY A 70 5.22 1.77 -17.23
N HIS A 71 6.23 1.93 -16.36
CA HIS A 71 6.21 2.93 -15.28
C HIS A 71 7.39 3.91 -15.40
N SER A 72 7.12 5.21 -15.26
CA SER A 72 8.15 6.27 -15.35
C SER A 72 8.94 6.15 -16.66
N LYS A 73 10.27 6.03 -16.62
CA LYS A 73 11.11 5.77 -17.81
C LYS A 73 10.67 4.51 -18.59
N GLY A 74 10.15 3.49 -17.92
CA GLY A 74 9.56 2.32 -18.58
C GLY A 74 8.30 2.66 -19.38
N GLY A 75 7.49 3.61 -18.92
CA GLY A 75 6.33 4.12 -19.65
C GLY A 75 6.73 4.85 -20.92
N GLU A 76 7.76 5.68 -20.84
CA GLU A 76 8.36 6.36 -21.99
C GLU A 76 8.94 5.36 -23.02
N LEU A 77 9.63 4.31 -22.55
CA LEU A 77 10.11 3.22 -23.43
C LEU A 77 8.95 2.49 -24.08
N CYS A 78 7.87 2.18 -23.36
CA CYS A 78 6.68 1.58 -23.95
C CYS A 78 6.06 2.45 -25.04
N LEU A 79 5.93 3.77 -24.81
CA LEU A 79 5.46 4.70 -25.85
C LEU A 79 6.36 4.67 -27.09
N THR A 80 7.68 4.68 -26.87
CA THR A 80 8.64 4.60 -27.96
C THR A 80 8.49 3.28 -28.73
N MET A 81 8.44 2.14 -28.02
CA MET A 81 8.22 0.82 -28.63
C MET A 81 6.94 0.79 -29.46
N THR A 82 5.83 1.35 -28.96
CA THR A 82 4.55 1.35 -29.68
C THR A 82 4.58 2.16 -30.98
N SER A 83 5.51 3.10 -31.11
CA SER A 83 5.65 3.99 -32.27
C SER A 83 6.56 3.41 -33.36
N PHE A 84 7.43 2.46 -33.01
CA PHE A 84 8.49 1.98 -33.89
C PHE A 84 8.48 0.46 -34.10
N LEU A 85 7.96 -0.31 -33.15
CA LEU A 85 7.96 -1.77 -33.18
C LEU A 85 6.59 -2.31 -33.61
N LYS A 86 6.60 -3.49 -34.23
CA LYS A 86 5.38 -4.22 -34.63
C LYS A 86 4.96 -5.23 -33.57
N GLY A 87 3.71 -5.68 -33.64
CA GLY A 87 3.20 -6.75 -32.79
C GLY A 87 2.77 -6.29 -31.38
N ILE A 88 2.72 -4.98 -31.12
CA ILE A 88 2.20 -4.40 -29.89
C ILE A 88 0.76 -3.94 -30.13
N THR A 89 -0.17 -4.34 -29.27
CA THR A 89 -1.62 -4.08 -29.46
C THR A 89 -2.24 -3.25 -28.34
N ALA A 90 -1.65 -3.27 -27.15
CA ALA A 90 -2.09 -2.47 -26.01
C ALA A 90 -0.90 -1.95 -25.20
N ALA A 91 -1.01 -0.76 -24.64
CA ALA A 91 0.01 -0.18 -23.76
C ALA A 91 -0.62 0.59 -22.59
N VAL A 92 -0.22 0.21 -21.37
CA VAL A 92 -0.54 0.93 -20.13
C VAL A 92 0.68 1.75 -19.72
N ILE A 93 0.52 3.08 -19.69
CA ILE A 93 1.60 4.04 -19.45
C ILE A 93 1.37 4.71 -18.09
N ILE A 94 2.18 4.37 -17.09
CA ILE A 94 2.07 4.91 -15.73
C ILE A 94 3.16 5.96 -15.52
N ASN A 95 2.79 7.22 -15.30
CA ASN A 95 3.72 8.34 -15.09
C ASN A 95 4.83 8.42 -16.17
N GLY A 96 4.53 7.99 -17.40
CA GLY A 96 5.49 8.01 -18.51
C GLY A 96 5.55 9.38 -19.18
N SER A 97 6.76 9.80 -19.56
CA SER A 97 6.97 11.03 -20.35
C SER A 97 6.62 10.80 -21.81
N ILE A 98 6.01 11.82 -22.45
CA ILE A 98 5.80 11.84 -23.92
C ILE A 98 7.06 12.22 -24.72
N ALA A 99 8.12 12.61 -24.02
CA ALA A 99 9.42 12.93 -24.59
C ALA A 99 10.51 12.07 -23.96
N ASN A 100 11.57 11.80 -24.71
CA ASN A 100 12.70 11.01 -24.22
C ASN A 100 13.43 11.76 -23.09
N VAL A 101 13.58 11.16 -21.91
CA VAL A 101 14.26 11.76 -20.75
C VAL A 101 15.56 11.04 -20.42
N GLY A 102 16.64 11.78 -20.16
CA GLY A 102 17.92 11.24 -19.68
C GLY A 102 18.87 10.83 -20.80
N GLY A 103 18.72 9.62 -21.34
CA GLY A 103 19.64 9.03 -22.34
C GLY A 103 19.11 9.06 -23.77
N THR A 104 19.98 8.84 -24.77
CA THR A 104 19.59 8.83 -26.18
C THR A 104 18.93 7.49 -26.56
N LEU A 105 17.80 7.54 -27.28
CA LEU A 105 17.18 6.34 -27.87
C LEU A 105 17.56 6.22 -29.35
N ARG A 106 17.94 5.02 -29.78
CA ARG A 106 18.30 4.71 -31.17
C ARG A 106 17.47 3.54 -31.69
N TYR A 107 17.12 3.60 -32.97
CA TYR A 107 16.54 2.48 -33.69
C TYR A 107 16.77 2.63 -35.18
N LYS A 108 17.56 1.73 -35.79
CA LYS A 108 17.98 1.85 -37.19
C LYS A 108 18.56 3.25 -37.44
N ASP A 109 18.05 3.99 -38.42
CA ASP A 109 18.50 5.35 -38.75
C ASP A 109 17.89 6.44 -37.84
N MET A 110 16.98 6.08 -36.94
CA MET A 110 16.33 7.00 -36.02
C MET A 110 17.19 7.25 -34.78
N THR A 111 17.32 8.53 -34.41
CA THR A 111 17.90 8.96 -33.15
C THR A 111 16.93 9.91 -32.46
N LEU A 112 16.47 9.54 -31.26
CA LEU A 112 15.63 10.37 -30.41
C LEU A 112 16.49 10.88 -29.24
N PRO A 113 16.97 12.14 -29.27
CA PRO A 113 17.80 12.70 -28.22
C PRO A 113 17.01 12.93 -26.93
N PRO A 114 17.66 12.95 -25.75
CA PRO A 114 16.98 13.28 -24.51
C PRO A 114 16.58 14.75 -24.44
N ILE A 115 15.49 15.04 -23.75
CA ILE A 115 15.02 16.37 -23.46
C ILE A 115 16.02 17.10 -22.56
N GLY A 116 16.26 18.37 -22.85
CA GLY A 116 17.10 19.22 -22.01
C GLY A 116 16.55 19.35 -20.58
N ALA A 117 17.46 19.54 -19.63
CA ALA A 117 17.14 19.86 -18.25
C ALA A 117 17.91 21.12 -17.82
N ASN A 118 17.26 21.98 -17.05
CA ASN A 118 17.87 23.17 -16.46
C ASN A 118 17.89 23.02 -14.93
N ARG A 119 19.09 22.77 -14.40
CA ARG A 119 19.32 22.58 -12.97
C ARG A 119 19.01 23.82 -12.13
N SER A 120 18.99 25.02 -12.74
CA SER A 120 18.61 26.25 -12.01
C SER A 120 17.13 26.30 -11.64
N ARG A 121 16.29 25.44 -12.23
CA ARG A 121 14.86 25.31 -11.90
C ARG A 121 14.58 24.27 -10.81
N ILE A 122 15.60 23.55 -10.35
CA ILE A 122 15.48 22.64 -9.21
C ILE A 122 15.29 23.49 -7.95
N LYS A 123 14.20 23.25 -7.23
CA LYS A 123 13.88 23.92 -5.97
C LYS A 123 14.29 23.03 -4.82
N MET A 124 14.70 23.61 -3.70
CA MET A 124 14.88 22.86 -2.47
C MET A 124 13.61 23.00 -1.62
N THR A 125 13.06 21.88 -1.17
CA THR A 125 11.94 21.89 -0.22
C THR A 125 12.42 22.38 1.15
N LYS A 126 11.48 22.74 2.04
CA LYS A 126 11.81 23.21 3.40
C LYS A 126 12.53 22.13 4.22
N GLU A 127 12.31 20.88 3.86
CA GLU A 127 12.85 19.67 4.47
C GLU A 127 14.21 19.26 3.86
N GLY A 128 14.73 20.01 2.89
CA GLY A 128 16.03 19.77 2.28
C GLY A 128 16.05 18.78 1.13
N PHE A 129 14.88 18.41 0.56
CA PHE A 129 14.81 17.58 -0.64
C PHE A 129 14.85 18.42 -1.92
N ALA A 130 15.37 17.84 -3.01
CA ALA A 130 15.34 18.48 -4.32
C ALA A 130 14.01 18.21 -5.03
N ASP A 131 13.25 19.27 -5.27
CA ASP A 131 12.08 19.29 -6.15
C ASP A 131 12.54 19.58 -7.58
N ILE A 132 12.32 18.60 -8.46
CA ILE A 132 12.76 18.62 -9.86
C ILE A 132 11.60 18.76 -10.84
N VAL A 133 10.37 19.06 -10.40
CA VAL A 133 9.17 19.11 -11.25
C VAL A 133 9.37 20.03 -12.45
N ASP A 134 9.96 21.21 -12.21
CA ASP A 134 10.20 22.21 -13.26
C ASP A 134 11.57 22.06 -13.95
N ALA A 135 12.35 21.03 -13.64
CA ALA A 135 13.73 20.92 -14.10
C ALA A 135 13.83 20.61 -15.61
N LEU A 136 12.88 19.87 -16.18
CA LEU A 136 12.87 19.50 -17.60
C LEU A 136 12.38 20.65 -18.49
N ASN A 137 12.95 20.76 -19.69
CA ASN A 137 12.48 21.69 -20.71
C ASN A 137 11.08 21.27 -21.19
N SER A 138 10.33 22.20 -21.79
CA SER A 138 9.07 21.83 -22.43
C SER A 138 9.39 21.07 -23.72
N PRO A 139 8.81 19.87 -23.94
CA PRO A 139 8.98 19.16 -25.20
C PRO A 139 8.04 19.68 -26.28
N LEU A 140 7.07 20.53 -25.94
CA LEU A 140 6.04 21.01 -26.88
C LEU A 140 6.51 22.22 -27.71
N GLU A 141 7.56 22.91 -27.28
CA GLU A 141 8.03 24.15 -27.89
C GLU A 141 9.57 24.21 -27.93
N GLY A 142 10.11 24.89 -28.95
CA GLY A 142 11.55 25.13 -29.05
C GLY A 142 12.38 23.91 -29.48
N PRO A 143 13.70 23.92 -29.22
CA PRO A 143 14.65 22.95 -29.79
C PRO A 143 14.52 21.53 -29.24
N ASP A 144 13.77 21.34 -28.15
CA ASP A 144 13.52 20.06 -27.49
C ASP A 144 12.33 19.28 -28.09
N GLN A 145 11.61 19.84 -29.06
CA GLN A 145 10.57 19.12 -29.82
C GLN A 145 11.10 17.85 -30.50
N LYS A 146 12.39 17.84 -30.88
CA LYS A 146 13.06 16.66 -31.45
C LYS A 146 13.15 15.47 -30.48
N SER A 147 12.88 15.67 -29.19
CA SER A 147 12.83 14.63 -28.17
C SER A 147 11.43 14.03 -27.99
N LEU A 148 10.40 14.57 -28.65
CA LEU A 148 9.03 14.02 -28.62
C LEU A 148 8.98 12.64 -29.26
N ILE A 149 8.29 11.73 -28.58
CA ILE A 149 8.02 10.39 -29.10
C ILE A 149 6.88 10.50 -30.11
N PRO A 150 7.03 10.00 -31.35
CA PRO A 150 6.02 10.13 -32.40
C PRO A 150 4.90 9.10 -32.24
N VAL A 151 4.12 9.24 -31.15
CA VAL A 151 3.04 8.31 -30.76
C VAL A 151 1.93 8.23 -31.80
N GLU A 152 1.81 9.23 -32.67
CA GLU A 152 0.89 9.22 -33.82
C GLU A 152 1.20 8.13 -34.85
N ARG A 153 2.39 7.52 -34.80
CA ARG A 153 2.75 6.35 -35.61
C ARG A 153 2.17 5.03 -35.08
N SER A 154 1.64 5.05 -33.85
CA SER A 154 1.18 3.85 -33.18
C SER A 154 -0.28 3.54 -33.50
N GLU A 155 -0.54 2.29 -33.86
CA GLU A 155 -1.89 1.71 -33.97
C GLU A 155 -2.34 1.03 -32.66
N CYS A 156 -1.61 1.26 -31.57
CA CYS A 156 -1.82 0.63 -30.27
C CYS A 156 -3.00 1.26 -29.51
N THR A 157 -3.72 0.46 -28.71
CA THR A 157 -4.66 1.00 -27.72
C THR A 157 -3.92 1.43 -26.46
N PHE A 158 -4.09 2.68 -26.04
CA PHE A 158 -3.41 3.23 -24.87
C PHE A 158 -4.33 3.39 -23.66
N LEU A 159 -3.79 3.12 -22.47
CA LEU A 159 -4.31 3.59 -21.18
C LEU A 159 -3.21 4.39 -20.49
N PHE A 160 -3.42 5.70 -20.34
CA PHE A 160 -2.53 6.57 -19.59
C PHE A 160 -3.00 6.69 -18.15
N LEU A 161 -2.15 6.32 -17.21
CA LEU A 161 -2.35 6.49 -15.77
C LEU A 161 -1.31 7.50 -15.28
N VAL A 162 -1.72 8.76 -15.23
CA VAL A 162 -0.88 9.84 -14.71
C VAL A 162 -1.32 10.09 -13.28
N GLY A 163 -0.39 9.94 -12.33
CA GLY A 163 -0.53 10.54 -11.02
C GLY A 163 -0.56 12.04 -11.23
N GLN A 164 -1.74 12.63 -11.14
CA GLN A 164 -1.82 14.07 -10.97
C GLN A 164 -1.33 14.36 -9.56
N ASP A 165 -0.35 15.25 -9.43
CA ASP A 165 -0.44 16.22 -8.34
C ASP A 165 -1.76 16.92 -8.58
N ASP A 166 -2.78 16.57 -7.81
CA ASP A 166 -4.05 17.21 -7.87
C ASP A 166 -3.88 18.63 -7.34
N HIS A 167 -3.48 19.56 -8.20
CA HIS A 167 -3.72 20.99 -7.98
C HIS A 167 -5.22 21.31 -7.84
N ASN A 168 -6.09 20.30 -8.04
CA ASN A 168 -7.49 20.29 -7.65
C ASN A 168 -7.73 20.10 -6.16
N TRP A 169 -6.66 20.02 -5.35
CA TRP A 169 -6.73 20.27 -3.94
C TRP A 169 -7.14 21.74 -3.70
N LYS A 170 -8.44 22.02 -3.86
CA LYS A 170 -9.05 23.35 -3.68
C LYS A 170 -9.13 23.79 -2.22
N SER A 171 -8.68 22.96 -1.27
CA SER A 171 -8.74 23.32 0.15
C SER A 171 -7.36 23.77 0.61
N PRO A 172 -7.08 25.03 0.97
CA PRO A 172 -5.74 25.44 1.43
C PRO A 172 -5.29 24.82 2.79
N GLY A 173 -5.83 23.67 3.18
CA GLY A 173 -5.87 23.22 4.55
C GLY A 173 -6.97 23.95 5.33
N PRO A 174 -7.25 23.50 6.55
CA PRO A 174 -6.69 22.30 7.18
C PRO A 174 -7.46 21.02 6.79
N PHE A 175 -6.83 19.86 6.92
CA PHE A 175 -7.33 18.53 6.51
C PHE A 175 -7.68 17.67 7.72
N PRO A 176 -8.70 16.80 7.63
CA PRO A 176 -8.91 15.80 8.65
C PRO A 176 -7.69 14.88 8.75
N GLY A 177 -7.11 14.78 9.95
CA GLY A 177 -5.89 14.03 10.21
C GLY A 177 -6.18 12.56 10.50
N ILE A 178 -5.32 11.65 10.04
CA ILE A 178 -5.39 10.20 10.31
C ILE A 178 -4.00 9.68 10.67
N VAL A 179 -3.91 8.87 11.73
CA VAL A 179 -2.73 8.02 11.98
C VAL A 179 -2.99 6.64 11.38
N ASP A 180 -2.06 6.18 10.54
CA ASP A 180 -2.12 4.89 9.85
C ASP A 180 -1.10 3.90 10.43
N MET A 181 -1.56 2.72 10.84
CA MET A 181 -0.72 1.68 11.47
C MET A 181 -0.93 0.31 10.84
N PHE A 182 0.18 -0.35 10.53
CA PHE A 182 0.21 -1.74 10.08
C PHE A 182 0.47 -2.70 11.23
N GLY A 183 0.41 -4.00 10.92
CA GLY A 183 0.63 -5.07 11.88
C GLY A 183 2.10 -5.42 12.12
N VAL A 184 2.30 -6.64 12.62
CA VAL A 184 3.61 -7.23 12.87
C VAL A 184 4.36 -7.42 11.54
N GLY A 185 5.60 -6.93 11.48
CA GLY A 185 6.54 -6.98 10.37
C GLY A 185 7.69 -5.99 10.58
N GLY A 186 7.39 -4.87 11.25
CA GLY A 186 8.33 -3.78 11.50
C GLY A 186 8.46 -2.90 10.27
N GLY A 187 9.36 -1.92 10.35
CA GLY A 187 9.53 -0.94 9.29
C GLY A 187 8.39 0.08 9.23
N LEU A 188 8.34 0.81 8.12
CA LEU A 188 7.34 1.82 7.83
C LEU A 188 6.71 1.54 6.46
N LEU A 189 5.41 1.24 6.43
CA LEU A 189 4.67 0.99 5.20
C LEU A 189 3.82 2.21 4.85
N GLU A 190 4.21 2.93 3.80
CA GLU A 190 3.64 4.24 3.48
C GLU A 190 2.51 4.18 2.43
N TYR A 191 2.37 3.06 1.72
CA TYR A 191 1.51 2.98 0.54
C TYR A 191 0.03 3.22 0.83
N ARG A 192 -0.48 2.79 1.99
CA ARG A 192 -1.89 3.03 2.36
C ARG A 192 -2.12 4.49 2.74
N ALA A 193 -1.20 5.07 3.51
CA ALA A 193 -1.26 6.47 3.89
C ALA A 193 -1.18 7.41 2.67
N SER A 194 -0.26 7.17 1.74
CA SER A 194 -0.12 7.99 0.53
C SER A 194 -1.35 7.93 -0.39
N LEU A 195 -1.93 6.73 -0.57
CA LEU A 195 -3.16 6.56 -1.33
C LEU A 195 -4.36 7.25 -0.67
N LEU A 196 -4.43 7.24 0.66
CA LEU A 196 -5.51 7.86 1.42
C LEU A 196 -5.35 9.39 1.48
N ALA A 197 -4.12 9.90 1.45
CA ALA A 197 -3.86 11.35 1.37
C ALA A 197 -4.50 11.97 0.12
N GLY A 198 -4.40 11.28 -1.03
CA GLY A 198 -5.09 11.64 -2.28
C GLY A 198 -6.63 11.52 -2.24
N LYS A 199 -7.23 11.33 -1.05
CA LYS A 199 -8.68 11.32 -0.80
C LYS A 199 -9.16 12.42 0.10
N GLY A 200 -8.33 13.38 0.48
CA GLY A 200 -8.82 14.48 1.32
C GLY A 200 -8.31 14.48 2.75
N PHE A 201 -7.27 13.71 3.09
CA PHE A 201 -6.81 13.52 4.46
C PHE A 201 -5.32 13.86 4.64
N ALA A 202 -4.95 14.37 5.82
CA ALA A 202 -3.55 14.40 6.25
C ALA A 202 -3.24 13.08 6.97
N VAL A 203 -2.47 12.19 6.35
CA VAL A 203 -2.28 10.83 6.87
C VAL A 203 -0.83 10.61 7.28
N MET A 204 -0.61 10.25 8.54
CA MET A 204 0.71 9.91 9.08
C MET A 204 0.84 8.39 9.20
N ALA A 205 1.65 7.79 8.32
CA ALA A 205 2.11 6.41 8.52
C ALA A 205 3.00 6.35 9.75
N LEU A 206 2.68 5.49 10.71
CA LEU A 206 3.38 5.40 11.99
C LEU A 206 4.05 4.04 12.15
N ALA A 207 5.39 4.03 12.10
CA ALA A 207 6.19 2.92 12.58
C ALA A 207 6.19 2.90 14.11
N TYR A 208 6.38 1.74 14.73
CA TYR A 208 6.46 1.64 16.19
C TYR A 208 7.52 0.65 16.69
N TYR A 209 8.19 -0.07 15.78
CA TYR A 209 9.36 -0.89 16.06
C TYR A 209 10.09 -1.30 14.76
N ASN A 210 11.34 -1.73 14.88
CA ASN A 210 12.21 -2.22 13.81
C ASN A 210 12.26 -1.27 12.59
N TYR A 211 12.35 0.02 12.85
CA TYR A 211 12.50 1.07 11.85
C TYR A 211 13.40 2.17 12.41
N ASP A 212 14.43 2.54 11.65
CA ASP A 212 15.42 3.54 12.05
C ASP A 212 16.00 3.29 13.46
N ASP A 213 15.85 4.27 14.36
CA ASP A 213 16.30 4.29 15.75
C ASP A 213 15.28 3.70 16.74
N LEU A 214 14.10 3.26 16.28
CA LEU A 214 13.11 2.60 17.12
C LEU A 214 13.60 1.23 17.64
N PRO A 215 13.05 0.73 18.76
CA PRO A 215 13.38 -0.59 19.30
C PRO A 215 13.29 -1.70 18.23
N LYS A 216 14.24 -2.64 18.25
CA LYS A 216 14.30 -3.72 17.25
C LYS A 216 13.21 -4.80 17.42
N SER A 217 12.64 -4.94 18.61
CA SER A 217 11.54 -5.87 18.91
C SER A 217 10.33 -5.14 19.47
N MET A 218 9.19 -5.85 19.54
CA MET A 218 7.95 -5.34 20.12
C MET A 218 7.66 -5.93 21.51
N ASP A 219 8.67 -6.51 22.17
CA ASP A 219 8.48 -7.24 23.44
C ASP A 219 7.85 -6.36 24.53
N THR A 220 8.12 -5.06 24.46
CA THR A 220 7.52 -4.04 25.31
C THR A 220 7.17 -2.81 24.47
N LEU A 221 5.92 -2.36 24.55
CA LEU A 221 5.42 -1.16 23.89
C LEU A 221 4.90 -0.17 24.94
N HIS A 222 5.19 1.11 24.73
CA HIS A 222 4.75 2.20 25.60
C HIS A 222 3.74 3.07 24.87
N LEU A 223 2.54 3.21 25.43
CA LEU A 223 1.46 3.94 24.77
C LEU A 223 1.74 5.46 24.73
N GLU A 224 2.65 5.95 25.56
CA GLU A 224 3.17 7.32 25.53
C GLU A 224 3.74 7.69 24.16
N TYR A 225 4.43 6.76 23.47
CA TYR A 225 4.92 6.98 22.10
C TYR A 225 3.78 7.30 21.12
N PHE A 226 2.67 6.57 21.25
CA PHE A 226 1.50 6.78 20.40
C PHE A 226 0.74 8.05 20.81
N GLU A 227 0.73 8.41 22.09
CA GLU A 227 0.21 9.70 22.57
C GLU A 227 0.99 10.88 21.98
N GLU A 228 2.32 10.80 21.93
CA GLU A 228 3.18 11.78 21.26
C GLU A 228 2.86 11.89 19.77
N ALA A 229 2.68 10.76 19.07
CA ALA A 229 2.31 10.75 17.66
C ALA A 229 0.94 11.40 17.40
N VAL A 230 -0.06 11.10 18.22
CA VAL A 230 -1.40 11.73 18.15
C VAL A 230 -1.29 13.24 18.36
N ASN A 231 -0.59 13.67 19.41
CA ASN A 231 -0.40 15.09 19.74
C ASN A 231 0.39 15.82 18.65
N TYR A 232 1.42 15.19 18.09
CA TYR A 232 2.19 15.72 16.98
C TYR A 232 1.29 15.99 15.77
N LEU A 233 0.46 15.00 15.37
CA LEU A 233 -0.43 15.17 14.23
C LEU A 233 -1.49 16.25 14.49
N ILE A 234 -2.10 16.28 15.67
CA ILE A 234 -3.09 17.32 16.06
C ILE A 234 -2.47 18.72 16.04
N SER A 235 -1.18 18.86 16.39
CA SER A 235 -0.50 20.16 16.45
C SER A 235 -0.18 20.77 15.08
N ARG A 236 -0.33 20.00 14.00
CA ARG A 236 0.01 20.46 12.66
C ARG A 236 -1.00 21.51 12.17
N PRO A 237 -0.54 22.66 11.65
CA PRO A 237 -1.46 23.68 11.11
C PRO A 237 -2.24 23.17 9.89
N GLU A 238 -1.73 22.14 9.22
CA GLU A 238 -2.41 21.47 8.11
C GLU A 238 -3.49 20.48 8.57
N VAL A 239 -3.66 20.22 9.87
CA VAL A 239 -4.64 19.27 10.43
C VAL A 239 -5.80 20.01 11.10
N LYS A 240 -7.04 19.65 10.73
CA LYS A 240 -8.28 20.38 11.06
C LYS A 240 -8.64 20.32 12.54
N GLY A 241 -8.38 19.20 13.20
CA GLY A 241 -8.86 18.94 14.56
C GLY A 241 -10.40 18.93 14.66
N PRO A 242 -10.97 18.90 15.89
CA PRO A 242 -10.29 18.91 17.19
C PRO A 242 -9.66 17.56 17.59
N GLY A 243 -9.93 16.49 16.84
CA GLY A 243 -9.29 15.19 16.98
C GLY A 243 -8.94 14.59 15.62
N ILE A 244 -8.37 13.39 15.64
CA ILE A 244 -7.91 12.66 14.45
C ILE A 244 -8.65 11.33 14.28
N GLY A 245 -8.50 10.74 13.10
CA GLY A 245 -8.84 9.35 12.83
C GLY A 245 -7.68 8.39 13.15
N LEU A 246 -8.00 7.14 13.47
CA LEU A 246 -7.05 6.02 13.45
C LEU A 246 -7.44 5.00 12.39
N LEU A 247 -6.49 4.59 11.55
CA LEU A 247 -6.63 3.47 10.63
C LEU A 247 -5.63 2.39 11.00
N GLY A 248 -6.13 1.24 11.46
CA GLY A 248 -5.27 0.15 11.95
C GLY A 248 -5.60 -1.17 11.28
N HIS A 249 -4.56 -1.89 10.84
CA HIS A 249 -4.66 -3.27 10.36
C HIS A 249 -3.93 -4.24 11.28
N SER A 250 -4.52 -5.40 11.57
CA SER A 250 -3.87 -6.45 12.38
C SER A 250 -3.44 -5.92 13.76
N LYS A 251 -2.18 -6.07 14.17
CA LYS A 251 -1.63 -5.45 15.40
C LYS A 251 -1.79 -3.93 15.43
N GLY A 252 -1.78 -3.24 14.28
CA GLY A 252 -2.12 -1.81 14.20
C GLY A 252 -3.58 -1.52 14.54
N GLY A 253 -4.50 -2.44 14.22
CA GLY A 253 -5.91 -2.35 14.64
C GLY A 253 -6.09 -2.59 16.15
N GLU A 254 -5.35 -3.55 16.70
CA GLU A 254 -5.28 -3.78 18.15
C GLU A 254 -4.70 -2.56 18.91
N LEU A 255 -3.62 -1.97 18.39
CA LEU A 255 -3.05 -0.72 18.91
C LEU A 255 -4.04 0.42 18.79
N GLY A 256 -4.79 0.53 17.68
CA GLY A 256 -5.86 1.51 17.51
C GLY A 256 -6.94 1.39 18.59
N LEU A 257 -7.40 0.18 18.90
CA LEU A 257 -8.34 -0.06 20.00
C LEU A 257 -7.74 0.33 21.35
N THR A 258 -6.47 0.00 21.59
CA THR A 258 -5.75 0.39 22.81
C THR A 258 -5.67 1.92 22.93
N MET A 259 -5.20 2.61 21.89
CA MET A 259 -5.11 4.07 21.84
C MET A 259 -6.45 4.72 22.14
N THR A 260 -7.54 4.26 21.51
CA THR A 260 -8.88 4.84 21.77
C THR A 260 -9.40 4.62 23.20
N SER A 261 -8.90 3.61 23.91
CA SER A 261 -9.31 3.28 25.28
C SER A 261 -8.60 4.12 26.34
N PHE A 262 -7.41 4.63 26.02
CA PHE A 262 -6.52 5.28 26.98
C PHE A 262 -6.19 6.74 26.65
N LEU A 263 -6.13 7.09 25.37
CA LEU A 263 -5.70 8.40 24.88
C LEU A 263 -6.88 9.32 24.58
N LYS A 264 -6.62 10.63 24.52
CA LYS A 264 -7.57 11.66 24.08
C LYS A 264 -7.21 12.14 22.67
N GLY A 265 -8.10 12.93 22.06
CA GLY A 265 -7.86 13.50 20.71
C GLY A 265 -8.15 12.54 19.55
N ILE A 266 -8.75 11.38 19.80
CA ILE A 266 -9.15 10.43 18.75
C ILE A 266 -10.68 10.48 18.59
N THR A 267 -11.14 10.82 17.38
CA THR A 267 -12.56 11.02 17.06
C THR A 267 -13.19 9.78 16.46
N ALA A 268 -12.48 9.11 15.55
CA ALA A 268 -12.99 7.98 14.79
C ALA A 268 -11.90 6.93 14.55
N ALA A 269 -12.24 5.64 14.54
CA ALA A 269 -11.28 4.57 14.29
C ALA A 269 -11.84 3.51 13.35
N VAL A 270 -11.07 3.19 12.31
CA VAL A 270 -11.31 2.07 11.39
C VAL A 270 -10.36 0.94 11.75
N ILE A 271 -10.92 -0.21 12.13
CA ILE A 271 -10.19 -1.38 12.59
C ILE A 271 -10.35 -2.49 11.55
N ILE A 272 -9.27 -2.79 10.82
CA ILE A 272 -9.23 -3.83 9.79
C ILE A 272 -8.61 -5.09 10.38
N ASN A 273 -9.39 -6.16 10.54
CA ASN A 273 -8.92 -7.44 11.10
C ASN A 273 -8.08 -7.28 12.38
N GLY A 274 -8.52 -6.38 13.28
CA GLY A 274 -7.88 -6.11 14.56
C GLY A 274 -8.32 -7.06 15.67
N SER A 275 -7.67 -6.96 16.83
CA SER A 275 -7.94 -7.76 18.02
C SER A 275 -8.30 -6.88 19.22
N ILE A 276 -9.19 -7.38 20.07
CA ILE A 276 -9.55 -6.74 21.36
C ILE A 276 -8.68 -7.20 22.52
N VAL A 277 -7.61 -7.94 22.24
CA VAL A 277 -6.66 -8.45 23.23
C VAL A 277 -5.25 -8.04 22.83
N ASN A 278 -4.42 -7.76 23.82
CA ASN A 278 -3.02 -7.47 23.58
C ASN A 278 -2.28 -8.75 23.15
N VAL A 279 -1.62 -8.75 21.98
CA VAL A 279 -0.90 -9.93 21.44
C VAL A 279 0.58 -9.65 21.24
N GLY A 280 1.43 -10.65 21.51
CA GLY A 280 2.86 -10.64 21.19
C GLY A 280 3.75 -10.07 22.29
N GLY A 281 3.62 -8.77 22.60
CA GLY A 281 4.43 -8.06 23.59
C GLY A 281 3.62 -7.48 24.74
N THR A 282 4.29 -7.05 25.82
CA THR A 282 3.63 -6.35 26.93
C THR A 282 3.40 -4.89 26.57
N LEU A 283 2.22 -4.35 26.87
CA LEU A 283 1.90 -2.94 26.63
C LEU A 283 1.74 -2.20 27.95
N HIS A 284 2.42 -1.06 28.08
CA HIS A 284 2.35 -0.17 29.24
C HIS A 284 1.71 1.16 28.87
N TYR A 285 0.94 1.72 29.80
CA TYR A 285 0.55 3.13 29.80
C TYR A 285 0.42 3.62 31.23
N LYS A 286 1.33 4.50 31.67
CA LYS A 286 1.41 4.94 33.07
C LYS A 286 1.44 3.72 34.01
N ASP A 287 0.52 3.65 34.97
CA ASP A 287 0.41 2.54 35.94
C ASP A 287 -0.35 1.31 35.40
N VAL A 288 -0.81 1.34 34.15
CA VAL A 288 -1.55 0.23 33.53
C VAL A 288 -0.60 -0.64 32.72
N THR A 289 -0.70 -1.96 32.92
CA THR A 289 0.02 -2.96 32.13
C THR A 289 -0.96 -3.96 31.55
N LEU A 290 -0.93 -4.13 30.22
CA LEU A 290 -1.64 -5.18 29.50
C LEU A 290 -0.62 -6.27 29.14
N PRO A 291 -0.67 -7.45 29.78
CA PRO A 291 0.15 -8.59 29.37
C PRO A 291 -0.30 -9.13 28.00
N PRO A 292 0.59 -9.77 27.22
CA PRO A 292 0.18 -10.45 26.00
C PRO A 292 -0.70 -11.66 26.33
N ILE A 293 -1.69 -11.93 25.49
CA ILE A 293 -2.52 -13.14 25.58
C ILE A 293 -1.66 -14.39 25.38
N GLY A 294 -1.96 -15.44 26.14
CA GLY A 294 -1.32 -16.74 25.96
C GLY A 294 -1.64 -17.37 24.60
N ALA A 295 -0.75 -18.26 24.15
CA ALA A 295 -0.93 -19.05 22.94
C ALA A 295 -0.67 -20.53 23.22
N ASN A 296 -1.40 -21.42 22.55
CA ASN A 296 -1.17 -22.85 22.58
C ASN A 296 -0.85 -23.36 21.16
N ARG A 297 0.42 -23.72 20.95
CA ARG A 297 0.92 -24.25 19.68
C ARG A 297 0.29 -25.59 19.30
N SER A 298 -0.26 -26.35 20.25
CA SER A 298 -0.95 -27.61 19.94
C SER A 298 -2.27 -27.41 19.18
N ARG A 299 -2.77 -26.16 19.09
CA ARG A 299 -3.98 -25.81 18.32
C ARG A 299 -3.67 -25.38 16.88
N ILE A 300 -2.39 -25.26 16.52
CA ILE A 300 -1.96 -24.99 15.14
C ILE A 300 -2.27 -26.22 14.29
N LYS A 301 -2.95 -26.01 13.16
CA LYS A 301 -3.27 -27.05 12.19
C LYS A 301 -2.38 -26.88 10.96
N MET A 302 -2.20 -27.94 10.18
CA MET A 302 -1.53 -27.85 8.89
C MET A 302 -2.57 -27.88 7.77
N THR A 303 -2.49 -26.95 6.83
CA THR A 303 -3.30 -27.00 5.61
C THR A 303 -2.83 -28.15 4.73
N LYS A 304 -3.63 -28.50 3.71
CA LYS A 304 -3.28 -29.57 2.75
C LYS A 304 -2.00 -29.25 1.97
N GLU A 305 -1.73 -27.96 1.79
CA GLU A 305 -0.59 -27.39 1.07
C GLU A 305 0.66 -27.26 1.97
N GLY A 306 0.56 -27.63 3.25
CA GLY A 306 1.69 -27.63 4.17
C GLY A 306 1.97 -26.28 4.84
N PHE A 307 1.00 -25.36 4.89
CA PHE A 307 1.10 -24.11 5.65
C PHE A 307 0.55 -24.29 7.06
N ALA A 308 1.09 -23.55 8.03
CA ALA A 308 0.51 -23.49 9.37
C ALA A 308 -0.75 -22.62 9.37
N ASP A 309 -1.86 -23.18 9.82
CA ASP A 309 -3.10 -22.46 10.14
C ASP A 309 -3.11 -22.17 11.64
N ILE A 310 -2.99 -20.87 11.97
CA ILE A 310 -2.75 -20.38 13.33
C ILE A 310 -4.00 -19.75 13.95
N VAL A 311 -5.14 -19.78 13.27
CA VAL A 311 -6.37 -19.09 13.68
C VAL A 311 -6.86 -19.45 15.10
N ASP A 312 -6.61 -20.69 15.52
CA ASP A 312 -6.97 -21.22 16.83
C ASP A 312 -5.82 -21.15 17.86
N ALA A 313 -4.65 -20.60 17.53
CA ALA A 313 -3.47 -20.64 18.38
C ALA A 313 -3.59 -19.78 19.64
N LEU A 314 -4.23 -18.62 19.58
CA LEU A 314 -4.41 -17.73 20.75
C LEU A 314 -5.41 -18.31 21.76
N ASN A 315 -5.19 -18.07 23.05
CA ASN A 315 -6.11 -18.46 24.10
C ASN A 315 -7.42 -17.64 24.03
N SER A 316 -8.47 -18.14 24.70
CA SER A 316 -9.70 -17.36 24.85
C SER A 316 -9.47 -16.24 25.87
N PRO A 317 -9.80 -14.98 25.54
CA PRO A 317 -9.67 -13.89 26.50
C PRO A 317 -10.87 -13.75 27.44
N LEU A 318 -11.89 -14.60 27.30
CA LEU A 318 -13.12 -14.50 28.08
C LEU A 318 -13.03 -15.25 29.42
N GLU A 319 -11.98 -16.04 29.64
CA GLU A 319 -11.85 -16.93 30.79
C GLU A 319 -10.42 -16.94 31.33
N GLY A 320 -10.27 -17.26 32.62
CA GLY A 320 -8.97 -17.50 33.24
C GLY A 320 -8.05 -16.26 33.28
N PRO A 321 -6.72 -16.46 33.39
CA PRO A 321 -5.76 -15.37 33.55
C PRO A 321 -5.62 -14.48 32.31
N ASP A 322 -6.00 -14.99 31.14
CA ASP A 322 -5.91 -14.28 29.84
C ASP A 322 -6.88 -13.10 29.74
N GLN A 323 -7.89 -13.00 30.62
CA GLN A 323 -8.75 -11.81 30.72
C GLN A 323 -7.95 -10.52 30.97
N LYS A 324 -6.74 -10.60 31.56
CA LYS A 324 -5.87 -9.44 31.77
C LYS A 324 -5.35 -8.82 30.47
N SER A 325 -5.34 -9.57 29.37
CA SER A 325 -4.93 -9.08 28.05
C SER A 325 -6.02 -8.26 27.35
N LEU A 326 -7.27 -8.29 27.84
CA LEU A 326 -8.39 -7.59 27.22
C LEU A 326 -8.17 -6.07 27.22
N ILE A 327 -8.34 -5.49 26.04
CA ILE A 327 -8.34 -4.04 25.86
C ILE A 327 -9.69 -3.49 26.36
N PRO A 328 -9.69 -2.50 27.27
CA PRO A 328 -10.92 -1.96 27.86
C PRO A 328 -11.61 -0.97 26.92
N VAL A 329 -12.05 -1.44 25.75
CA VAL A 329 -12.67 -0.65 24.67
C VAL A 329 -13.88 0.16 25.13
N GLU A 330 -14.55 -0.27 26.19
CA GLU A 330 -15.65 0.46 26.81
C GLU A 330 -15.28 1.84 27.38
N ARG A 331 -13.98 2.10 27.60
CA ARG A 331 -13.45 3.43 28.00
C ARG A 331 -13.39 4.43 26.85
N SER A 332 -13.52 3.95 25.62
CA SER A 332 -13.41 4.78 24.43
C SER A 332 -14.65 5.64 24.24
N GLU A 333 -14.42 6.89 23.83
CA GLU A 333 -15.45 7.81 23.31
C GLU A 333 -15.46 7.86 21.77
N CYS A 334 -14.62 7.04 21.13
CA CYS A 334 -14.43 7.01 19.69
C CYS A 334 -15.61 6.34 18.97
N THR A 335 -15.92 6.83 17.77
CA THR A 335 -16.80 6.07 16.85
C THR A 335 -15.98 5.01 16.12
N PHE A 336 -16.49 3.78 16.02
CA PHE A 336 -15.78 2.67 15.38
C PHE A 336 -16.46 2.15 14.12
N LEU A 337 -15.62 1.82 13.14
CA LEU A 337 -15.95 0.94 12.01
C LEU A 337 -15.00 -0.26 12.03
N PHE A 338 -15.55 -1.46 12.09
CA PHE A 338 -14.80 -2.71 11.95
C PHE A 338 -14.97 -3.25 10.54
N LEU A 339 -13.84 -3.53 9.87
CA LEU A 339 -13.79 -4.18 8.57
C LEU A 339 -13.13 -5.55 8.75
N VAL A 340 -13.89 -6.61 8.51
CA VAL A 340 -13.52 -7.96 8.91
C VAL A 340 -13.53 -8.89 7.71
N GLY A 341 -12.45 -9.63 7.49
CA GLY A 341 -12.42 -10.79 6.62
C GLY A 341 -12.99 -12.00 7.37
N GLN A 342 -14.03 -12.63 6.83
CA GLN A 342 -14.63 -13.81 7.48
C GLN A 342 -13.78 -15.09 7.32
N ASP A 343 -12.82 -15.05 6.41
CA ASP A 343 -11.85 -16.12 6.20
C ASP A 343 -10.47 -15.73 6.74
N ASP A 344 -10.41 -14.91 7.80
CA ASP A 344 -9.15 -14.53 8.45
C ASP A 344 -8.56 -15.73 9.22
N HIS A 345 -7.40 -16.20 8.74
CA HIS A 345 -6.66 -17.32 9.32
C HIS A 345 -5.46 -16.92 10.22
N ASN A 346 -5.23 -15.62 10.41
CA ASN A 346 -4.27 -15.14 11.42
C ASN A 346 -4.86 -15.28 12.83
N TRP A 347 -6.10 -14.83 12.99
CA TRP A 347 -6.85 -14.86 14.25
C TRP A 347 -8.34 -14.62 14.01
N LYS A 348 -9.15 -14.72 15.07
CA LYS A 348 -10.62 -14.66 14.97
C LYS A 348 -11.15 -13.22 14.92
N SER A 349 -10.87 -12.49 13.85
CA SER A 349 -11.25 -11.08 13.67
C SER A 349 -12.75 -10.82 13.86
N GLU A 350 -13.63 -11.67 13.31
CA GLU A 350 -15.09 -11.53 13.49
C GLU A 350 -15.51 -11.71 14.96
N PHE A 351 -14.90 -12.66 15.67
CA PHE A 351 -15.12 -12.85 17.10
C PHE A 351 -14.70 -11.60 17.87
N TYR A 352 -13.50 -11.06 17.62
CA TYR A 352 -13.01 -9.88 18.32
C TYR A 352 -13.88 -8.64 18.06
N ALA A 353 -14.30 -8.39 16.80
CA ALA A 353 -15.20 -7.27 16.49
C ALA A 353 -16.55 -7.39 17.19
N ASN A 354 -17.12 -8.61 17.25
CA ASN A 354 -18.38 -8.86 17.95
C ASN A 354 -18.24 -8.70 19.47
N GLU A 355 -17.15 -9.17 20.06
CA GLU A 355 -16.89 -8.98 21.50
C GLU A 355 -16.66 -7.49 21.85
N ALA A 356 -15.94 -6.71 21.02
CA ALA A 356 -15.86 -5.26 21.18
C ALA A 356 -17.26 -4.61 21.18
N SER A 357 -18.09 -4.99 20.21
CA SER A 357 -19.47 -4.47 20.08
C SER A 357 -20.32 -4.79 21.31
N LYS A 358 -20.22 -6.01 21.86
CA LYS A 358 -20.91 -6.39 23.10
C LYS A 358 -20.44 -5.56 24.29
N ARG A 359 -19.13 -5.39 24.47
CA ARG A 359 -18.55 -4.61 25.58
C ARG A 359 -18.95 -3.13 25.54
N LEU A 360 -18.90 -2.51 24.36
CA LEU A 360 -19.35 -1.14 24.14
C LEU A 360 -20.83 -0.97 24.53
N GLN A 361 -21.70 -1.84 24.00
CA GLN A 361 -23.14 -1.77 24.27
C GLN A 361 -23.49 -2.05 25.73
N ALA A 362 -22.74 -2.92 26.42
CA ALA A 362 -22.94 -3.20 27.84
C ALA A 362 -22.72 -1.97 28.74
N GLN A 363 -21.95 -0.97 28.27
CA GLN A 363 -21.77 0.32 28.94
C GLN A 363 -22.63 1.45 28.33
N GLY A 364 -23.66 1.10 27.54
CA GLY A 364 -24.58 2.05 26.93
C GLY A 364 -23.99 2.86 25.77
N LYS A 365 -22.82 2.48 25.24
CA LYS A 365 -22.23 3.12 24.06
C LYS A 365 -22.97 2.72 22.80
N ALA A 366 -22.88 3.55 21.76
CA ALA A 366 -23.46 3.26 20.45
C ALA A 366 -22.89 1.96 19.86
N LYS A 367 -23.75 1.18 19.21
CA LYS A 367 -23.34 -0.04 18.51
C LYS A 367 -22.39 0.33 17.35
N PRO A 368 -21.16 -0.20 17.31
CA PRO A 368 -20.24 0.08 16.21
C PRO A 368 -20.72 -0.57 14.92
N GLN A 369 -20.34 0.02 13.78
CA GLN A 369 -20.56 -0.61 12.48
C GLN A 369 -19.55 -1.74 12.29
N ILE A 370 -20.02 -2.91 11.89
CA ILE A 370 -19.19 -4.07 11.55
C ILE A 370 -19.57 -4.51 10.14
N ILE A 371 -18.61 -4.53 9.23
CA ILE A 371 -18.77 -5.06 7.88
C ILE A 371 -17.90 -6.31 7.78
N CYS A 372 -18.56 -7.45 7.58
CA CYS A 372 -17.93 -8.74 7.38
C CYS A 372 -17.91 -9.06 5.88
N TYR A 373 -16.74 -9.36 5.34
CA TYR A 373 -16.53 -9.75 3.95
C TYR A 373 -16.35 -11.27 3.84
N PRO A 374 -17.31 -11.99 3.23
CA PRO A 374 -17.17 -13.42 2.99
C PRO A 374 -15.93 -13.73 2.16
N GLU A 375 -15.25 -14.83 2.48
CA GLU A 375 -14.09 -15.35 1.73
C GLU A 375 -12.93 -14.34 1.59
N ALA A 376 -12.86 -13.32 2.46
CA ALA A 376 -11.72 -12.42 2.55
C ALA A 376 -10.84 -12.81 3.74
N GLY A 377 -9.53 -12.95 3.50
CA GLY A 377 -8.54 -13.25 4.53
C GLY A 377 -8.01 -12.05 5.32
N HIS A 378 -6.86 -12.25 5.95
CA HIS A 378 -6.27 -11.32 6.91
C HIS A 378 -5.80 -9.98 6.31
N TYR A 379 -5.17 -10.00 5.14
CA TYR A 379 -4.56 -8.81 4.51
C TYR A 379 -5.52 -8.05 3.59
N ILE A 380 -6.52 -7.37 4.17
CA ILE A 380 -7.39 -6.46 3.40
C ILE A 380 -6.61 -5.16 3.11
N GLU A 381 -5.87 -5.19 2.01
CA GLU A 381 -5.05 -4.08 1.50
C GLU A 381 -5.86 -3.03 0.71
N PRO A 382 -5.24 -1.89 0.30
CA PRO A 382 -5.84 -1.00 -0.67
C PRO A 382 -6.24 -1.72 -1.97
N PRO A 383 -7.17 -1.14 -2.76
CA PRO A 383 -7.73 -1.81 -3.92
C PRO A 383 -6.68 -2.34 -4.90
N TYR A 384 -6.93 -3.54 -5.40
CA TYR A 384 -6.15 -4.22 -6.44
C TYR A 384 -4.78 -4.76 -6.01
N PHE A 385 -4.41 -4.65 -4.72
CA PHE A 385 -3.30 -5.45 -4.19
C PHE A 385 -3.63 -6.94 -4.30
N PRO A 386 -2.70 -7.79 -4.79
CA PRO A 386 -2.96 -9.20 -4.93
C PRO A 386 -3.17 -9.85 -3.56
N LEU A 387 -4.01 -10.87 -3.54
CA LEU A 387 -4.10 -11.75 -2.38
C LEU A 387 -2.77 -12.50 -2.19
N CYS A 388 -2.12 -12.29 -1.05
CA CYS A 388 -1.07 -13.16 -0.53
C CYS A 388 -1.72 -14.22 0.37
N ARG A 389 -1.88 -15.46 -0.13
CA ARG A 389 -2.56 -16.53 0.63
C ARG A 389 -1.72 -17.10 1.77
N ALA A 390 -0.39 -17.05 1.64
CA ALA A 390 0.54 -17.56 2.64
C ALA A 390 1.89 -16.85 2.54
N SER A 391 2.52 -16.60 3.68
CA SER A 391 3.89 -16.04 3.77
C SER A 391 4.51 -16.37 5.12
N LEU A 392 5.79 -16.00 5.30
CA LEU A 392 6.46 -16.10 6.59
C LEU A 392 5.83 -15.16 7.61
N HIS A 393 5.49 -15.69 8.79
CA HIS A 393 4.99 -14.90 9.92
C HIS A 393 6.11 -14.66 10.93
N ALA A 394 6.42 -13.40 11.22
CA ALA A 394 7.57 -13.03 12.06
C ALA A 394 7.54 -13.65 13.48
N LEU A 395 6.39 -13.63 14.17
CA LEU A 395 6.26 -14.24 15.51
C LEU A 395 6.22 -15.77 15.52
N VAL A 396 5.67 -16.39 14.48
CA VAL A 396 5.59 -17.87 14.39
C VAL A 396 6.92 -18.45 13.91
N GLY A 397 7.68 -17.70 13.11
CA GLY A 397 8.97 -18.11 12.56
C GLY A 397 8.86 -19.07 11.37
N GLY A 398 7.69 -19.14 10.72
CA GLY A 398 7.43 -20.07 9.61
C GLY A 398 6.29 -19.63 8.70
N PRO A 399 6.04 -20.37 7.60
CA PRO A 399 5.00 -20.03 6.63
C PRO A 399 3.62 -20.34 7.20
N VAL A 400 2.75 -19.32 7.22
CA VAL A 400 1.38 -19.44 7.70
C VAL A 400 0.38 -19.11 6.59
N PHE A 401 -0.82 -19.62 6.75
CA PHE A 401 -1.95 -19.33 5.87
C PHE A 401 -2.72 -18.10 6.38
N TRP A 402 -3.08 -17.20 5.46
CA TRP A 402 -3.78 -15.94 5.78
C TRP A 402 -5.25 -15.94 5.41
N GLY A 403 -5.70 -16.97 4.67
CA GLY A 403 -7.05 -17.07 4.14
C GLY A 403 -7.30 -16.20 2.92
N GLY A 404 -8.54 -16.22 2.46
CA GLY A 404 -9.06 -15.46 1.34
C GLY A 404 -9.15 -16.27 0.03
N GLU A 405 -10.17 -15.92 -0.76
CA GLU A 405 -10.31 -16.33 -2.16
C GLU A 405 -10.07 -15.14 -3.10
N PRO A 406 -9.26 -15.28 -4.17
CA PRO A 406 -8.74 -14.14 -4.93
C PRO A 406 -9.79 -13.14 -5.42
N ARG A 407 -10.96 -13.63 -5.87
CA ARG A 407 -12.03 -12.76 -6.39
C ARG A 407 -12.77 -12.05 -5.27
N ALA A 408 -13.22 -12.80 -4.26
CA ALA A 408 -13.98 -12.24 -3.15
C ALA A 408 -13.13 -11.26 -2.34
N HIS A 409 -11.87 -11.61 -2.09
CA HIS A 409 -10.93 -10.74 -1.38
C HIS A 409 -10.65 -9.44 -2.14
N ALA A 410 -10.46 -9.48 -3.46
CA ALA A 410 -10.26 -8.26 -4.25
C ALA A 410 -11.50 -7.34 -4.22
N VAL A 411 -12.71 -7.92 -4.23
CA VAL A 411 -13.97 -7.15 -4.07
C VAL A 411 -14.05 -6.54 -2.67
N ALA A 412 -13.67 -7.28 -1.64
CA ALA A 412 -13.62 -6.80 -0.26
C ALA A 412 -12.67 -5.61 -0.10
N GLN A 413 -11.48 -5.66 -0.69
CA GLN A 413 -10.52 -4.53 -0.67
C GLN A 413 -11.12 -3.27 -1.33
N VAL A 414 -11.79 -3.42 -2.48
CA VAL A 414 -12.44 -2.29 -3.19
C VAL A 414 -13.55 -1.68 -2.35
N ASP A 415 -14.39 -2.49 -1.69
CA ASP A 415 -15.46 -1.98 -0.83
C ASP A 415 -14.90 -1.37 0.46
N ALA A 416 -14.02 -2.08 1.17
CA ALA A 416 -13.36 -1.62 2.39
C ALA A 416 -12.73 -0.24 2.22
N TRP A 417 -12.07 -0.01 1.09
CA TRP A 417 -11.50 1.29 0.74
C TRP A 417 -12.55 2.40 0.64
N LYS A 418 -13.73 2.13 0.06
CA LYS A 418 -14.83 3.10 -0.01
C LYS A 418 -15.47 3.34 1.36
N GLN A 419 -15.65 2.27 2.14
CA GLN A 419 -16.26 2.33 3.47
C GLN A 419 -15.41 3.19 4.43
N LEU A 420 -14.09 2.97 4.47
CA LEU A 420 -13.20 3.75 5.33
C LEU A 420 -13.15 5.23 4.93
N GLN A 421 -13.17 5.56 3.64
CA GLN A 421 -13.21 6.95 3.17
C GLN A 421 -14.52 7.63 3.59
N THR A 422 -15.65 6.96 3.35
CA THR A 422 -16.98 7.47 3.71
C THR A 422 -17.08 7.72 5.21
N PHE A 423 -16.58 6.76 6.00
CA PHE A 423 -16.55 6.84 7.45
C PHE A 423 -15.69 8.01 7.95
N PHE A 424 -14.46 8.14 7.48
CA PHE A 424 -13.58 9.23 7.91
C PHE A 424 -14.07 10.60 7.45
N HIS A 425 -14.60 10.74 6.23
CA HIS A 425 -15.19 12.02 5.80
C HIS A 425 -16.39 12.40 6.68
N LYS A 426 -17.25 11.44 7.03
CA LYS A 426 -18.38 11.70 7.91
C LYS A 426 -17.96 12.16 9.30
N HIS A 427 -16.99 11.49 9.91
CA HIS A 427 -16.66 11.71 11.32
C HIS A 427 -15.54 12.73 11.56
N LEU A 428 -14.74 13.04 10.53
CA LEU A 428 -13.64 14.01 10.62
C LEU A 428 -13.82 15.22 9.68
N GLY A 429 -14.61 15.07 8.61
CA GLY A 429 -14.78 16.10 7.56
C GLY A 429 -15.58 17.32 8.00
N GLY A 430 -16.41 17.20 9.05
CA GLY A 430 -17.07 18.34 9.68
C GLY A 430 -18.23 18.95 8.88
N GLU A 431 -19.16 18.12 8.40
CA GLU A 431 -20.54 18.57 8.17
C GLU A 431 -21.39 18.08 9.34
N SER A 432 -21.76 19.01 10.22
CA SER A 432 -22.76 18.82 11.28
C SER A 432 -24.16 19.08 10.76
#